data_AF-A0A538RT51-F1
#
_entry.id   AF-A0A538RT51-F1
#
_cell.length_a   1.000
_cell.length_b   1.000
_cell.length_c   1.000
_cell.angle_alpha   90.00
_cell.angle_beta   90.00
_cell.angle_gamma   90.00
#
_symmetry.space_group_name_H-M   'P 1'
#
loop_
_entity.id
_entity.type
_entity.pdbx_description
1 polymer ?
#
loop_
_entity_poly.entity_id
_entity_poly.type
_entity_poly.pdbx_seq_one_letter_code
_entity_poly.pdbx_strand_id
1 'polypeptide(L)'
;MRMGLRLTIAFVLSFVCIATPAWPDYEAGKGAYQRGDYATALRELRPLAEQGNHSAQFFLGVCYANGYGVPKNLELALQWYRLSSDQGNWLAQNDLGVMY
;
A
#
# COMPACT_ATOMS: atom_id res chain seq x y z
N MET A 1 -7.68 39.08 22.44
CA MET A 1 -6.97 39.23 21.14
C MET A 1 -6.78 37.85 20.52
N ARG A 2 -7.29 37.65 19.31
CA ARG A 2 -7.13 36.45 18.47
C ARG A 2 -5.88 36.61 17.61
N MET A 3 -5.07 35.57 17.45
CA MET A 3 -4.18 35.24 16.32
C MET A 3 -3.30 34.06 16.81
N GLY A 4 -3.33 32.84 16.28
CA GLY A 4 -3.45 32.43 14.88
C GLY A 4 -2.04 32.27 14.31
N LEU A 5 -1.36 31.15 14.58
CA LEU A 5 -0.09 30.83 13.90
C LEU A 5 -0.15 29.42 13.31
N ARG A 6 -0.21 29.43 11.98
CA ARG A 6 -0.32 28.30 11.08
C ARG A 6 1.06 27.70 10.84
N LEU A 7 1.11 26.37 10.83
CA LEU A 7 1.71 25.56 9.76
C LEU A 7 3.10 26.00 9.24
N THR A 8 4.17 25.48 9.83
CA THR A 8 5.48 25.30 9.16
C THR A 8 6.05 23.94 9.52
N ILE A 9 5.54 22.94 8.79
CA ILE A 9 6.25 21.69 8.54
C ILE A 9 7.53 22.04 7.75
N ALA A 10 8.58 21.27 8.03
CA ALA A 10 9.89 21.20 7.37
C ALA A 10 11.04 21.94 8.07
N PHE A 11 12.17 21.23 8.15
CA PHE A 11 13.52 21.73 8.42
C PHE A 11 14.04 21.75 9.87
N VAL A 12 14.07 20.61 10.56
CA VAL A 12 15.27 20.29 11.37
C VAL A 12 15.58 18.80 11.25
N LEU A 13 16.62 18.49 10.46
CA LEU A 13 17.34 17.21 10.46
C LEU A 13 18.11 17.10 11.78
N SER A 14 17.42 16.66 12.83
CA SER A 14 18.03 16.29 14.10
C SER A 14 18.38 14.81 14.05
N PHE A 15 19.65 14.53 14.24
CA PHE A 15 20.25 13.21 14.44
C PHE A 15 19.64 12.54 15.68
N VAL A 16 18.46 11.95 15.53
CA VAL A 16 17.88 11.10 16.57
C VAL A 16 17.79 9.70 16.00
N CYS A 17 18.66 8.83 16.49
CA CYS A 17 18.51 7.39 16.43
C CYS A 17 17.35 6.99 17.35
N ILE A 18 16.16 7.55 17.10
CA ILE A 18 14.91 6.91 17.52
C ILE A 18 14.88 5.71 16.62
N ALA A 19 14.85 4.50 17.18
CA ALA A 19 14.42 3.33 16.43
C ALA A 19 13.16 3.77 15.68
N THR A 20 13.29 4.03 14.38
CA THR A 20 12.18 4.52 13.58
C THR A 20 11.13 3.46 13.79
N PRO A 21 9.97 3.76 14.41
CA PRO A 21 8.88 2.79 14.39
C PRO A 21 8.74 2.46 12.91
N ALA A 22 8.89 1.17 12.55
CA ALA A 22 8.95 0.76 11.17
C ALA A 22 7.61 1.15 10.53
N TRP A 23 7.56 2.38 10.01
CA TRP A 23 6.43 2.88 9.26
C TRP A 23 6.37 1.97 8.05
N PRO A 24 5.19 1.46 7.71
CA PRO A 24 5.07 0.54 6.61
C PRO A 24 5.62 1.22 5.35
N ASP A 25 6.63 0.59 4.76
CA ASP A 25 7.36 1.13 3.62
C ASP A 25 6.92 0.40 2.36
N TYR A 26 6.35 1.16 1.42
CA TYR A 26 5.90 0.63 0.15
C TYR A 26 7.03 -0.03 -0.63
N GLU A 27 8.23 0.55 -0.65
CA GLU A 27 9.37 -0.01 -1.37
C GLU A 27 9.89 -1.28 -0.68
N ALA A 28 9.82 -1.35 0.64
CA ALA A 28 10.13 -2.57 1.37
C ALA A 28 9.13 -3.69 1.05
N GLY A 29 7.83 -3.38 1.04
CA GLY A 29 6.76 -4.32 0.67
C GLY A 29 6.87 -4.81 -0.78
N LYS A 30 7.11 -3.90 -1.72
CA LYS A 30 7.35 -4.20 -3.14
C LYS A 30 8.64 -5.02 -3.34
N GLY A 31 9.71 -4.67 -2.63
CA GLY A 31 10.96 -5.44 -2.66
C GLY A 31 10.79 -6.85 -2.11
N ALA A 32 10.00 -7.03 -1.04
CA ALA A 32 9.64 -8.34 -0.53
C ALA A 32 8.82 -9.15 -1.54
N TYR A 33 7.85 -8.52 -2.20
CA TYR A 33 7.06 -9.15 -3.28
C TYR A 33 7.95 -9.64 -4.43
N GLN A 34 8.90 -8.81 -4.89
CA GLN A 34 9.84 -9.18 -5.96
C GLN A 34 10.79 -10.32 -5.56
N ARG A 35 11.14 -10.44 -4.27
CA ARG A 35 11.92 -11.55 -3.74
C ARG A 35 11.12 -12.84 -3.53
N GLY A 36 9.79 -12.81 -3.74
CA GLY A 36 8.90 -13.92 -3.43
C GLY A 36 8.57 -14.07 -1.94
N ASP A 37 8.96 -13.10 -1.10
CA ASP A 37 8.55 -13.06 0.31
C ASP A 37 7.20 -12.35 0.44
N TYR A 38 6.15 -13.07 0.07
CA TYR A 38 4.79 -12.54 0.07
C TYR A 38 4.25 -12.29 1.49
N ALA A 39 4.72 -13.05 2.49
CA ALA A 39 4.29 -12.85 3.87
C ALA A 39 4.73 -11.48 4.40
N THR A 40 6.01 -11.13 4.15
CA THR A 40 6.51 -9.80 4.50
C THR A 40 5.88 -8.72 3.63
N ALA A 41 5.71 -8.97 2.33
CA ALA A 41 5.07 -8.02 1.42
C ALA A 41 3.66 -7.64 1.92
N LEU A 42 2.84 -8.63 2.27
CA LEU A 42 1.49 -8.40 2.77
C LEU A 42 1.48 -7.64 4.10
N ARG A 43 2.41 -7.95 5.01
CA ARG A 43 2.54 -7.26 6.29
C ARG A 43 2.81 -5.77 6.12
N GLU A 44 3.67 -5.40 5.17
CA GLU A 44 4.02 -4.00 4.89
C GLU A 44 2.96 -3.29 4.04
N LEU A 45 2.41 -3.96 3.02
CA LEU A 45 1.46 -3.36 2.07
C LEU A 45 0.06 -3.19 2.65
N ARG A 46 -0.37 -4.06 3.57
CA ARG A 46 -1.71 -3.99 4.17
C ARG A 46 -2.03 -2.66 4.85
N PRO A 47 -1.24 -2.17 5.82
CA PRO A 47 -1.53 -0.88 6.44
C PRO A 47 -1.47 0.28 5.44
N LEU A 48 -0.61 0.22 4.42
CA LEU A 48 -0.55 1.24 3.35
C LEU A 48 -1.82 1.25 2.50
N ALA A 49 -2.34 0.07 2.15
CA ALA A 49 -3.57 -0.05 1.39
C ALA A 49 -4.78 0.44 2.18
N GLU A 50 -4.82 0.16 3.49
CA GLU A 50 -5.82 0.68 4.42
C GLU A 50 -5.72 2.20 4.60
N GLN A 51 -4.53 2.79 4.48
CA GLN A 51 -4.30 4.23 4.41
C GLN A 51 -4.65 4.86 3.05
N GLY A 52 -5.12 4.07 2.09
CA GLY A 52 -5.53 4.56 0.78
C GLY A 52 -4.43 4.56 -0.27
N ASN A 53 -3.24 4.00 -0.03
CA ASN A 53 -2.22 3.93 -1.08
C ASN A 53 -2.68 3.02 -2.23
N HIS A 54 -3.02 3.63 -3.38
CA HIS A 54 -3.53 2.90 -4.55
C HIS A 54 -2.57 1.82 -5.05
N SER A 55 -1.25 2.02 -4.96
CA SER A 55 -0.27 1.02 -5.39
C SER A 55 -0.24 -0.17 -4.46
N ALA A 56 -0.31 0.06 -3.14
CA ALA A 56 -0.40 -1.03 -2.16
C ALA A 56 -1.71 -1.82 -2.28
N GLN A 57 -2.83 -1.15 -2.54
CA GLN A 57 -4.12 -1.79 -2.84
C GLN A 57 -4.02 -2.69 -4.08
N PHE A 58 -3.36 -2.22 -5.14
CA PHE A 58 -3.11 -3.03 -6.32
C PHE A 58 -2.31 -4.30 -5.99
N PHE A 59 -1.17 -4.19 -5.31
CA PHE A 59 -0.37 -5.38 -4.96
C PHE A 59 -1.11 -6.34 -4.03
N LEU A 60 -1.93 -5.85 -3.10
CA LEU A 60 -2.81 -6.70 -2.30
C LEU A 60 -3.81 -7.47 -3.17
N GLY A 61 -4.43 -6.79 -4.14
CA GLY A 61 -5.30 -7.43 -5.13
C GLY A 61 -4.58 -8.54 -5.89
N VAL A 62 -3.35 -8.29 -6.34
CA VAL A 62 -2.51 -9.30 -7.03
C VAL A 62 -2.24 -10.51 -6.14
N CYS A 63 -1.90 -10.30 -4.87
CA CYS A 63 -1.65 -11.37 -3.92
C CYS A 63 -2.90 -12.24 -3.70
N TYR A 64 -4.08 -11.64 -3.54
CA TYR A 64 -5.33 -12.38 -3.41
C TYR A 64 -5.76 -13.08 -4.71
N ALA A 65 -5.51 -12.48 -5.88
CA ALA A 65 -5.87 -13.07 -7.17
C ALA A 65 -5.04 -14.32 -7.47
N ASN A 66 -3.76 -14.31 -7.11
CA ASN A 66 -2.82 -15.40 -7.38
C ASN A 66 -2.64 -16.37 -6.20
N GLY A 67 -3.08 -15.99 -5.00
CA GLY A 67 -2.87 -16.79 -3.78
C GLY A 67 -1.44 -16.68 -3.24
N TYR A 68 -0.79 -15.52 -3.38
CA TYR A 68 0.58 -15.30 -2.92
C TYR A 68 0.60 -14.92 -1.44
N GLY A 69 1.05 -15.84 -0.59
CA GLY A 69 1.13 -15.64 0.86
C GLY A 69 -0.23 -15.61 1.58
N VAL A 70 -1.34 -15.62 0.83
CA VAL A 70 -2.73 -15.68 1.31
C VAL A 70 -3.52 -16.69 0.50
N PRO A 71 -4.61 -17.27 1.05
CA PRO A 71 -5.54 -18.04 0.25
C PRO A 71 -6.07 -17.22 -0.93
N LYS A 72 -6.10 -17.85 -2.11
CA LYS A 72 -6.65 -17.23 -3.32
C LYS A 72 -8.10 -16.83 -3.06
N ASN A 73 -8.40 -15.54 -3.28
CA ASN A 73 -9.74 -15.00 -3.15
C ASN A 73 -9.95 -13.90 -4.20
N LEU A 74 -10.65 -14.26 -5.28
CA LEU A 74 -10.90 -13.36 -6.40
C LEU A 74 -11.86 -12.22 -6.01
N GLU A 75 -12.82 -12.46 -5.12
CA GLU A 75 -13.75 -11.43 -4.65
C GLU A 75 -13.01 -10.32 -3.87
N LEU A 76 -12.11 -10.71 -2.95
CA LEU A 76 -11.25 -9.75 -2.24
C LEU A 76 -10.31 -9.04 -3.20
N ALA A 77 -9.74 -9.75 -4.18
CA ALA A 77 -8.87 -9.13 -5.19
C ALA A 77 -9.62 -8.06 -6.00
N LEU A 78 -10.84 -8.35 -6.45
CA LEU A 78 -11.70 -7.40 -7.15
C LEU A 78 -11.99 -6.16 -6.28
N GLN A 79 -12.26 -6.34 -4.98
CA GLN A 79 -12.47 -5.21 -4.08
C GLN A 79 -11.25 -4.30 -4.01
N TRP A 80 -10.05 -4.86 -3.79
CA TRP A 80 -8.82 -4.09 -3.73
C TRP A 80 -8.47 -3.40 -5.05
N TYR A 81 -8.70 -4.07 -6.19
CA TYR A 81 -8.51 -3.44 -7.49
C TYR A 81 -9.50 -2.32 -7.76
N ARG A 82 -10.76 -2.44 -7.34
CA ARG A 82 -11.74 -1.33 -7.44
C ARG A 82 -11.28 -0.12 -6.64
N LEU A 83 -10.89 -0.31 -5.38
CA LEU A 83 -10.34 0.74 -4.52
C LEU A 83 -9.13 1.45 -5.17
N SER A 84 -8.25 0.68 -5.81
CA SER A 84 -7.08 1.22 -6.52
C SER A 84 -7.47 1.96 -7.82
N SER A 85 -8.40 1.39 -8.59
CA SER A 85 -8.94 1.95 -9.84
C SER A 85 -9.67 3.27 -9.61
N ASP A 86 -10.47 3.36 -8.54
CA ASP A 86 -11.22 4.58 -8.17
C ASP A 86 -10.29 5.77 -7.87
N GLN A 87 -9.03 5.49 -7.53
CA GLN A 87 -7.97 6.48 -7.34
C GLN A 87 -7.17 6.77 -8.63
N GLY A 88 -7.60 6.25 -9.78
CA GLY A 88 -6.97 6.47 -11.08
C GLY A 88 -5.83 5.50 -11.41
N ASN A 89 -5.69 4.38 -10.69
CA ASN A 89 -4.70 3.37 -11.04
C ASN A 89 -5.14 2.57 -12.28
N TRP A 90 -4.59 2.93 -13.44
CA TRP A 90 -4.86 2.29 -14.73
C TRP A 90 -4.46 0.80 -14.76
N LEU A 91 -3.46 0.38 -13.99
CA LEU A 91 -3.08 -1.03 -13.88
C LEU A 91 -4.21 -1.84 -13.23
N ALA A 92 -4.80 -1.29 -12.16
CA ALA A 92 -5.93 -1.92 -11.50
C ALA A 92 -7.19 -1.95 -12.40
N GLN A 93 -7.40 -0.91 -13.22
CA GLN A 93 -8.47 -0.90 -14.23
C GLN A 93 -8.30 -2.01 -15.28
N ASN A 94 -7.07 -2.19 -15.77
CA ASN A 94 -6.76 -3.26 -16.72
C ASN A 94 -7.01 -4.64 -16.10
N ASP A 95 -6.53 -4.86 -14.87
CA ASP A 95 -6.68 -6.15 -14.19
C ASP A 95 -8.13 -6.43 -13.78
N LEU A 96 -8.92 -5.39 -13.47
CA LEU A 96 -10.38 -5.53 -13.35
C LEU A 96 -11.00 -5.99 -14.67
N GLY A 97 -10.58 -5.39 -15.79
CA GLY A 97 -11.06 -5.77 -17.12
C GLY A 97 -10.71 -7.21 -17.52
N VAL A 98 -9.60 -7.75 -17.02
CA VAL A 98 -9.22 -9.17 -17.22
C VAL A 98 -10.01 -10.12 -16.32
N MET A 99 -10.45 -9.65 -15.14
CA MET A 99 -11.20 -10.47 -14.19
C MET A 99 -12.72 -10.54 -14.46
N TYR A 100 -13.25 -9.70 -15.36
CA TYR A 100 -14.64 -9.77 -15.86
C TYR A 100 -14.72 -10.55 -17.17
#